data_AF-A0A6B0UV37-F1
#
_entry.id   AF-A0A6B0UV37-F1
#
_cell.length_a   1.000
_cell.length_b   1.000
_cell.length_c   1.000
_cell.angle_alpha   90.00
_cell.angle_beta   90.00
_cell.angle_gamma   90.00
#
_symmetry.space_group_name_H-M   'P 1'
#
loop_
_entity.id
_entity.type
_entity.pdbx_description
1 polymer ?
#
loop_
_entity_poly.entity_id
_entity_poly.type
_entity_poly.pdbx_seq_one_letter_code
_entity_poly.pdbx_strand_id
1 'polypeptide(L)'
;HLFRFVRRLPAPTATKDFFVRMHMEVLPVKSWLHGRGVFVPWSLNCDLCGNTETIQHVLVECSNAYLFWDEMRTCFRLRSAFDVEWGTFKYLLLGDGERTEVTSVLVLLGLHAIWQSRTAMVQCHLDARSTWDYFLAKLDWVVSVTGMG
;
A
#
# COMPACT_ATOMS: atom_id res chain seq x y z
N HIS A 1 -13.01 15.36 -1.18
CA HIS A 1 -11.96 15.99 -0.36
C HIS A 1 -10.65 15.18 -0.42
N LEU A 2 -10.69 13.87 -0.13
CA LEU A 2 -9.55 12.95 -0.14
C LEU A 2 -8.65 13.01 -1.39
N PHE A 3 -9.17 12.80 -2.60
CA PHE A 3 -8.33 12.78 -3.80
C PHE A 3 -7.64 14.13 -4.10
N ARG A 4 -8.28 15.25 -3.74
CA ARG A 4 -7.67 16.58 -3.86
C ARG A 4 -6.49 16.71 -2.91
N PHE A 5 -6.60 16.17 -1.70
CA PHE A 5 -5.51 16.10 -0.73
C PHE A 5 -4.36 15.22 -1.24
N VAL A 6 -4.65 13.96 -1.64
CA VAL A 6 -3.65 13.03 -2.20
C VAL A 6 -2.91 13.60 -3.40
N ARG A 7 -3.60 14.35 -4.27
CA ARG A 7 -2.98 15.00 -5.43
C ARG A 7 -1.89 16.00 -5.05
N ARG A 8 -2.03 16.70 -3.92
CA ARG A 8 -1.07 17.71 -3.42
C ARG A 8 0.15 17.10 -2.75
N LEU A 9 0.03 15.90 -2.17
CA LEU A 9 1.12 15.26 -1.46
C LEU A 9 2.33 14.99 -2.38
N PRO A 10 3.57 15.13 -1.89
CA PRO A 10 4.78 14.84 -2.65
C PRO A 10 5.00 13.31 -2.73
N ALA A 11 4.23 12.64 -3.59
CA ALA A 11 4.35 11.22 -3.87
C ALA A 11 4.39 10.95 -5.38
N PRO A 12 5.04 9.86 -5.84
CA PRO A 12 5.07 9.52 -7.25
C PRO A 12 3.67 9.43 -7.86
N THR A 13 3.50 9.86 -9.12
CA THR A 13 2.21 9.78 -9.83
C THR A 13 1.64 8.36 -9.81
N ALA A 14 2.49 7.35 -10.05
CA ALA A 14 2.08 5.95 -9.99
C ALA A 14 1.53 5.53 -8.61
N THR A 15 2.04 6.10 -7.51
CA THR A 15 1.51 5.86 -6.16
C THR A 15 0.14 6.50 -5.97
N LYS A 16 -0.07 7.71 -6.52
CA LYS A 16 -1.38 8.39 -6.47
C LYS A 16 -2.41 7.64 -7.29
N ASP A 17 -2.05 7.19 -8.49
CA ASP A 17 -2.93 6.39 -9.36
C ASP A 17 -3.28 5.04 -8.74
N PHE A 18 -2.28 4.38 -8.14
CA PHE A 18 -2.50 3.17 -7.35
C PHE A 18 -3.51 3.43 -6.22
N PHE A 19 -3.35 4.52 -5.45
CA PHE A 19 -4.26 4.85 -4.36
C PHE A 19 -5.69 5.06 -4.83
N VAL A 20 -5.90 5.74 -5.97
CA VAL A 20 -7.24 5.91 -6.56
C VAL A 20 -7.84 4.55 -6.93
N ARG A 21 -7.07 3.67 -7.57
CA ARG A 21 -7.54 2.32 -7.92
C ARG A 21 -7.86 1.46 -6.70
N MET A 22 -7.06 1.58 -5.65
CA MET A 22 -7.29 0.93 -4.36
C MET A 22 -8.58 1.43 -3.72
N HIS A 23 -8.78 2.74 -3.66
CA HIS A 23 -9.97 3.36 -3.08
C HIS A 23 -11.26 2.97 -3.82
N MET A 24 -11.18 2.89 -5.14
CA MET A 24 -12.28 2.45 -6.01
C MET A 24 -12.48 0.92 -6.01
N GLU A 25 -11.67 0.17 -5.26
CA GLU A 25 -11.73 -1.29 -5.16
C GLU A 25 -11.61 -2.01 -6.52
N VAL A 26 -10.74 -1.50 -7.38
CA VAL A 26 -10.49 -2.05 -8.74
C VAL A 26 -9.08 -2.65 -8.89
N LEU A 27 -8.44 -3.01 -7.78
CA LEU A 27 -7.17 -3.73 -7.85
C LEU A 27 -7.41 -5.19 -8.22
N PRO A 28 -6.58 -5.78 -9.10
CA PRO A 28 -6.74 -7.14 -9.61
C PRO A 28 -6.28 -8.21 -8.59
N VAL A 29 -6.92 -8.24 -7.42
CA VAL A 29 -6.83 -9.37 -6.48
C VAL A 29 -7.66 -10.54 -7.01
N LYS A 30 -7.35 -11.77 -6.58
CA LYS A 30 -7.97 -13.01 -7.07
C LYS A 30 -9.50 -12.99 -6.93
N SER A 31 -10.02 -12.55 -5.78
CA SER A 31 -11.47 -12.42 -5.56
C SER A 31 -12.13 -11.45 -6.55
N TRP A 32 -11.48 -10.32 -6.85
CA TRP A 32 -11.96 -9.33 -7.80
C TRP A 32 -11.93 -9.86 -9.24
N LEU A 33 -10.83 -10.51 -9.64
CA LEU A 33 -10.68 -11.14 -10.96
C LEU A 33 -11.75 -12.20 -11.20
N HIS A 34 -11.95 -13.10 -10.23
CA HIS A 34 -12.98 -14.12 -10.27
C HIS A 34 -14.39 -13.51 -10.36
N GLY A 35 -14.68 -12.46 -9.58
CA GLY A 35 -15.95 -11.72 -9.66
C GLY A 35 -16.20 -11.03 -11.00
N ARG A 36 -15.15 -10.83 -11.82
CA ARG A 36 -15.22 -10.30 -13.19
C ARG A 36 -15.23 -11.39 -14.27
N GLY A 37 -15.29 -12.67 -13.89
CA GLY A 37 -15.24 -13.80 -14.81
C GLY A 37 -13.86 -14.07 -15.41
N VAL A 38 -12.81 -13.47 -14.86
CA VAL A 38 -11.42 -13.79 -15.26
C VAL A 38 -11.02 -15.09 -14.59
N PHE A 39 -10.45 -16.00 -15.38
CA PHE A 39 -9.93 -17.27 -14.86
C PHE A 39 -8.80 -17.02 -13.85
N VAL A 40 -8.96 -17.55 -12.64
CA VAL A 40 -7.93 -17.53 -11.58
C VAL A 40 -7.52 -18.97 -11.30
N PRO A 41 -6.23 -19.33 -11.50
CA PRO A 41 -5.78 -20.69 -11.29
C PRO A 41 -5.68 -21.04 -9.80
N TRP A 42 -5.75 -22.34 -9.50
CA TRP A 42 -5.53 -22.97 -8.19
C TRP A 42 -6.56 -22.66 -7.11
N SER A 43 -6.64 -21.42 -6.65
CA SER A 43 -7.56 -20.99 -5.61
C SER A 43 -7.72 -19.48 -5.58
N LEU A 44 -8.75 -18.99 -4.89
CA LEU A 44 -8.93 -17.57 -4.58
C LEU A 44 -8.13 -17.12 -3.36
N ASN A 45 -7.30 -18.00 -2.80
CA ASN A 45 -6.57 -17.74 -1.58
C ASN A 45 -5.22 -17.08 -1.86
N CYS A 46 -4.75 -16.30 -0.91
CA CYS A 46 -3.45 -15.64 -0.90
C CYS A 46 -2.36 -16.70 -0.88
N ASP A 47 -1.40 -16.60 -1.81
CA ASP A 47 -0.33 -17.58 -1.95
C ASP A 47 0.64 -17.59 -0.75
N LEU A 48 0.62 -16.55 0.09
CA LEU A 48 1.48 -16.42 1.26
C LEU A 48 0.90 -17.06 2.53
N CYS A 49 -0.40 -16.87 2.79
CA CYS A 49 -1.00 -17.26 4.07
C CYS A 49 -2.29 -18.07 3.95
N GLY A 50 -2.77 -18.35 2.74
CA GLY A 50 -3.93 -19.23 2.51
C GLY A 50 -5.31 -18.62 2.78
N ASN A 51 -5.42 -17.39 3.27
CA ASN A 51 -6.71 -16.70 3.43
C ASN A 51 -7.26 -16.21 2.09
N THR A 52 -8.58 -16.02 1.96
CA THR A 52 -9.17 -15.47 0.73
C THR A 52 -8.57 -14.12 0.37
N GLU A 53 -8.10 -13.99 -0.87
CA GLU A 53 -7.34 -12.83 -1.28
C GLU A 53 -8.25 -11.67 -1.73
N THR A 54 -8.39 -10.70 -0.83
CA THR A 54 -9.08 -9.41 -1.06
C THR A 54 -8.07 -8.26 -1.00
N ILE A 55 -8.49 -7.05 -1.37
CA ILE A 55 -7.64 -5.85 -1.27
C ILE A 55 -7.27 -5.57 0.19
N GLN A 56 -8.27 -5.62 1.08
CA GLN A 56 -8.08 -5.49 2.53
C GLN A 56 -7.12 -6.55 3.05
N HIS A 57 -7.29 -7.80 2.63
CA HIS A 57 -6.38 -8.86 3.03
C HIS A 57 -4.94 -8.55 2.62
N VAL A 58 -4.70 -8.26 1.34
CA VAL A 58 -3.35 -8.01 0.81
C VAL A 58 -2.68 -6.81 1.48
N LEU A 59 -3.41 -5.74 1.76
CA LEU A 59 -2.84 -4.47 2.23
C LEU A 59 -2.82 -4.33 3.75
N VAL A 60 -3.59 -5.12 4.50
CA VAL A 60 -3.77 -4.94 5.95
C VAL A 60 -3.56 -6.24 6.73
N GLU A 61 -4.23 -7.32 6.33
CA GLU A 61 -4.40 -8.52 7.17
C GLU A 61 -3.39 -9.62 6.87
N CYS A 62 -2.79 -9.61 5.68
CA CYS A 62 -1.78 -10.58 5.29
C CYS A 62 -0.55 -10.45 6.19
N SER A 63 0.08 -11.57 6.55
CA SER A 63 1.25 -11.61 7.44
C SER A 63 2.37 -10.67 6.97
N ASN A 64 2.61 -10.57 5.65
CA ASN A 64 3.61 -9.66 5.09
C ASN A 64 3.23 -8.17 5.26
N ALA A 65 1.95 -7.84 5.14
CA ALA A 65 1.47 -6.47 5.38
C ALA A 65 1.54 -6.12 6.86
N TYR A 66 1.12 -7.02 7.74
CA TYR A 66 1.17 -6.84 9.19
C TYR A 66 2.59 -6.54 9.68
N LEU A 67 3.57 -7.37 9.28
CA LEU A 67 4.98 -7.18 9.64
C LEU A 67 5.50 -5.83 9.14
N PHE A 68 5.27 -5.51 7.87
CA PHE A 68 5.68 -4.23 7.31
C PHE A 68 5.09 -3.04 8.08
N TRP A 69 3.79 -3.04 8.38
CA TRP A 69 3.16 -1.94 9.10
C TRP A 69 3.64 -1.82 10.55
N ASP A 70 3.93 -2.93 11.23
CA ASP A 70 4.47 -2.89 12.59
C ASP A 70 5.90 -2.31 12.61
N GLU A 71 6.75 -2.77 11.70
CA GLU A 71 8.11 -2.28 11.54
C GLU A 71 8.12 -0.79 11.12
N MET A 72 7.33 -0.42 10.11
CA MET A 72 7.21 0.96 9.62
C MET A 72 6.75 1.92 10.72
N ARG A 73 5.70 1.56 11.48
CA ARG A 73 5.24 2.41 12.59
C ARG A 73 6.28 2.51 13.70
N THR A 74 7.12 1.51 13.88
CA THR A 74 8.25 1.56 14.83
C THR A 74 9.35 2.48 14.33
N CYS A 75 9.85 2.26 13.11
CA CYS A 75 10.95 3.02 12.50
C CYS A 75 10.65 4.53 12.44
N PHE A 76 9.41 4.90 12.07
CA PHE A 76 9.02 6.30 11.91
C PHE A 76 8.30 6.90 13.14
N ARG A 77 8.21 6.16 14.25
CA ARG A 77 7.50 6.58 15.48
C ARG A 77 6.03 6.99 15.22
N LEU A 78 5.33 6.17 14.44
CA LEU A 78 3.94 6.39 14.01
C LEU A 78 2.92 5.50 14.76
N ARG A 79 3.33 4.79 15.82
CA ARG A 79 2.43 3.90 16.58
C ARG A 79 1.18 4.61 17.14
N SER A 80 1.29 5.90 17.47
CA SER A 80 0.16 6.73 17.94
C SER A 80 -0.51 7.54 16.82
N ALA A 81 -0.02 7.45 15.57
CA ALA A 81 -0.51 8.28 14.48
C ALA A 81 -1.74 7.66 13.79
N PHE A 82 -1.83 6.32 13.76
CA PHE A 82 -2.94 5.60 13.14
C PHE A 82 -2.97 4.12 13.54
N ASP A 83 -4.17 3.53 13.46
CA ASP A 83 -4.41 2.10 13.59
C ASP A 83 -4.33 1.40 12.22
N VAL A 84 -3.80 0.19 12.20
CA VAL A 84 -3.62 -0.61 10.97
C VAL A 84 -4.94 -1.26 10.61
N GLU A 85 -5.81 -0.48 9.97
CA GLU A 85 -7.16 -0.89 9.59
C GLU A 85 -7.48 -0.50 8.15
N TRP A 86 -8.37 -1.26 7.51
CA TRP A 86 -8.80 -0.98 6.15
C TRP A 86 -9.45 0.39 6.00
N GLY A 87 -10.32 0.78 6.92
CA GLY A 87 -10.97 2.10 6.91
C GLY A 87 -9.94 3.24 6.97
N THR A 88 -8.96 3.13 7.86
CA THR A 88 -7.85 4.07 8.00
C THR A 88 -7.11 4.26 6.70
N PHE A 89 -6.70 3.18 6.03
CA PHE A 89 -5.94 3.28 4.78
C PHE A 89 -6.77 3.68 3.57
N LYS A 90 -7.98 3.14 3.43
CA LYS A 90 -8.88 3.47 2.31
C LYS A 90 -9.22 4.96 2.28
N TYR A 91 -9.40 5.58 3.44
CA TYR A 91 -9.84 6.97 3.56
C TYR A 91 -8.74 7.93 4.06
N LEU A 92 -7.51 7.43 4.32
CA LEU A 92 -6.42 8.18 4.97
C LEU A 92 -6.88 8.90 6.25
N LEU A 93 -7.60 8.18 7.13
CA LEU A 93 -8.03 8.67 8.44
C LEU A 93 -6.87 8.60 9.43
N LEU A 94 -5.86 9.44 9.19
CA LEU A 94 -4.65 9.55 10.00
C LEU A 94 -4.84 10.67 11.02
N GLY A 95 -4.28 10.52 12.22
CA GLY A 95 -4.51 11.46 13.32
C GLY A 95 -4.24 12.93 12.98
N ASP A 96 -4.91 13.81 13.71
CA ASP A 96 -4.88 15.26 13.50
C ASP A 96 -3.62 15.85 14.15
N GLY A 97 -2.59 16.16 13.36
CA GLY A 97 -1.36 16.75 13.88
C GLY A 97 -0.50 17.41 12.79
N GLU A 98 0.53 18.14 13.19
CA GLU A 98 1.45 18.84 12.26
C GLU A 98 2.13 17.90 11.24
N ARG A 99 2.13 16.60 11.51
CA ARG A 99 2.76 15.56 10.68
C ARG A 99 1.78 14.83 9.75
N THR A 100 0.50 15.22 9.68
CA THR A 100 -0.51 14.47 8.91
C THR A 100 -0.11 14.31 7.44
N GLU A 101 0.51 15.32 6.80
CA GLU A 101 0.98 15.19 5.41
C GLU A 101 2.14 14.19 5.26
N VAL A 102 3.15 14.26 6.13
CA VAL A 102 4.29 13.34 6.11
C VAL A 102 3.82 11.91 6.36
N THR A 103 2.98 11.70 7.38
CA THR A 103 2.37 10.39 7.67
C THR A 103 1.55 9.90 6.48
N SER A 104 0.78 10.78 5.83
CA SER A 104 0.02 10.43 4.63
C SER A 104 0.92 9.96 3.49
N VAL A 105 2.03 10.66 3.24
CA VAL A 105 3.02 10.24 2.23
C VAL A 105 3.57 8.86 2.58
N LEU A 106 4.03 8.65 3.81
CA LEU A 106 4.60 7.36 4.22
C LEU A 106 3.59 6.22 4.10
N VAL A 107 2.33 6.44 4.47
CA VAL A 107 1.25 5.44 4.30
C VAL A 107 0.97 5.16 2.82
N LEU A 108 0.91 6.20 1.98
CA LEU A 108 0.72 6.02 0.53
C LEU A 108 1.86 5.22 -0.10
N LEU A 109 3.11 5.52 0.26
CA LEU A 109 4.28 4.78 -0.21
C LEU A 109 4.22 3.32 0.26
N GLY A 110 3.87 3.08 1.53
CA GLY A 110 3.76 1.75 2.11
C GLY A 110 2.70 0.88 1.43
N LEU A 111 1.49 1.42 1.24
CA LEU A 111 0.40 0.70 0.54
C LEU A 111 0.82 0.29 -0.86
N HIS A 112 1.46 1.19 -1.61
CA HIS A 112 1.92 0.89 -2.96
C HIS A 112 3.09 -0.11 -2.96
N ALA A 113 4.00 -0.01 -2.00
CA ALA A 113 5.13 -0.94 -1.87
C ALA A 113 4.66 -2.38 -1.57
N ILE A 114 3.68 -2.55 -0.67
CA ILE A 114 3.05 -3.86 -0.39
C ILE A 114 2.43 -4.42 -1.67
N TRP A 115 1.66 -3.59 -2.38
CA TRP A 115 1.02 -3.99 -3.62
C TRP A 115 2.04 -4.43 -4.69
N GLN A 116 3.14 -3.69 -4.86
CA GLN A 116 4.18 -4.02 -5.82
C GLN A 116 4.91 -5.31 -5.47
N SER A 117 5.30 -5.48 -4.20
CA SER A 117 5.93 -6.69 -3.69
C SER A 117 5.06 -7.92 -3.94
N ARG A 118 3.78 -7.87 -3.54
CA ARG A 118 2.81 -8.95 -3.81
C ARG A 118 2.66 -9.20 -5.32
N THR A 119 2.54 -8.15 -6.13
CA THR A 119 2.33 -8.29 -7.58
C THR A 119 3.53 -8.93 -8.26
N ALA A 120 4.75 -8.51 -7.91
CA ALA A 120 5.98 -9.07 -8.45
C ALA A 120 6.13 -10.56 -8.09
N MET A 121 5.76 -10.96 -6.87
CA MET A 121 5.75 -12.38 -6.48
C MET A 121 4.71 -13.19 -7.24
N VAL A 122 3.45 -12.72 -7.31
CA VAL A 122 2.38 -13.44 -8.01
C VAL A 122 2.64 -13.56 -9.51
N GLN A 123 3.29 -12.56 -10.11
CA GLN A 123 3.65 -12.54 -11.53
C GLN A 123 5.05 -13.13 -11.80
N CYS A 124 5.72 -13.68 -10.79
CA CYS A 124 7.04 -14.30 -10.91
C CYS A 124 8.08 -13.40 -11.59
N HIS A 125 8.13 -12.11 -11.25
CA HIS A 125 9.11 -11.19 -11.79
C HIS A 125 10.54 -11.61 -11.39
N LEU A 126 11.48 -11.57 -12.33
CA LEU A 126 12.89 -11.91 -12.09
C LEU A 126 13.57 -10.95 -11.10
N ASP A 127 13.09 -9.72 -11.01
CA ASP A 127 13.60 -8.65 -10.16
C ASP A 127 12.66 -8.33 -8.98
N ALA A 128 11.85 -9.31 -8.55
CA ALA A 128 10.97 -9.16 -7.39
C ALA A 128 11.79 -8.76 -6.15
N ARG A 129 11.34 -7.70 -5.47
CA ARG A 129 12.01 -7.12 -4.30
C ARG A 129 11.14 -7.19 -3.06
N SER A 130 11.74 -7.00 -1.89
CA SER A 130 10.99 -6.90 -0.66
C SER A 130 10.10 -5.65 -0.64
N THR A 131 9.09 -5.65 0.25
CA THR A 131 8.25 -4.47 0.48
C THR A 131 9.09 -3.25 0.88
N TRP A 132 10.11 -3.45 1.71
CA TRP A 132 11.02 -2.39 2.14
C TRP A 132 11.84 -1.80 0.99
N ASP A 133 12.32 -2.62 0.06
CA ASP A 133 13.09 -2.13 -1.10
C ASP A 133 12.23 -1.22 -1.99
N TYR A 134 10.97 -1.61 -2.26
CA TYR A 134 10.04 -0.76 -3.01
C TYR A 134 9.68 0.52 -2.25
N PHE A 135 9.56 0.44 -0.92
CA PHE A 135 9.26 1.59 -0.08
C PHE A 135 10.42 2.59 -0.06
N LEU A 136 11.64 2.13 0.21
CA LEU A 136 12.83 2.98 0.30
C LEU A 136 13.14 3.65 -1.04
N ALA A 137 13.05 2.91 -2.16
CA ALA A 137 13.24 3.50 -3.48
C ALA A 137 12.26 4.67 -3.78
N LYS A 138 11.03 4.58 -3.27
CA LYS A 138 10.05 5.69 -3.39
C LYS A 138 10.33 6.81 -2.40
N LEU A 139 10.75 6.47 -1.18
CA LEU A 139 11.08 7.45 -0.15
C LEU A 139 12.28 8.29 -0.60
N ASP A 140 13.32 7.67 -1.16
CA ASP A 140 14.48 8.34 -1.73
C ASP A 140 14.08 9.30 -2.84
N TRP A 141 13.17 8.86 -3.72
CA TRP A 141 12.60 9.75 -4.74
C TRP A 141 11.89 10.95 -4.11
N VAL A 142 11.04 10.74 -3.10
CA VAL A 142 10.32 11.82 -2.40
C VAL A 142 11.32 12.80 -1.77
N VAL A 143 12.29 12.28 -1.03
CA VAL A 143 13.34 13.10 -0.38
C VAL A 143 14.12 13.91 -1.42
N SER A 144 14.45 13.32 -2.57
CA SER A 144 15.16 14.03 -3.64
C SER A 144 14.36 15.21 -4.20
N VAL A 145 13.04 15.07 -4.37
CA VAL A 145 12.21 16.13 -4.96
C VAL A 145 11.78 17.19 -3.96
N THR A 146 11.75 16.87 -2.66
CA THR A 146 11.45 17.82 -1.58
C THR A 146 12.68 18.51 -1.00
N GLY A 147 13.87 17.89 -1.09
CA GLY A 147 15.13 18.42 -0.57
C GLY A 147 15.84 19.41 -1.50
N MET A 148 15.33 19.63 -2.71
CA MET A 148 15.79 20.66 -3.64
C MET A 148 15.05 22.01 -3.48
N GLY A 149 14.27 22.17 -2.40
CA GLY A 149 13.47 23.36 -2.09
C GLY A 149 14.02 24.16 -0.91
#